data_AF-A0A929QIX2-F1
#
_entry.id   AF-A0A929QIX2-F1
#
_cell.length_a   1.000
_cell.length_b   1.000
_cell.length_c   1.000
_cell.angle_alpha   90.00
_cell.angle_beta   90.00
_cell.angle_gamma   90.00
#
_symmetry.space_group_name_H-M   'P 1'
#
loop_
_entity.id
_entity.type
_entity.pdbx_description
1 polymer ?
#
loop_
_entity_poly.entity_id
_entity_poly.type
_entity_poly.pdbx_seq_one_letter_code
_entity_poly.pdbx_strand_id
1 'polypeptide(L)'
;MSSKLITKIANRPNFYFFDTALKDGKKLTVKFCLFTKNLDEAARLANSIKAAANETLAKKITTTHANSKSLRALINIKRQNEQCIKQNGLFLDVSEYKELSKEVIAKFYNLVAPEEKLEKELKTLLDVSLSPKEATPISFETVAKRYVQTECLKLKSSDKTKGYYVKTGKLLDEFFKDHQGKEFSYSDTENFQTTLANKKLNKKTINNYTSYSKRLVDYAIKLGKLTTNPFKMLTSFKISADEKSPKDNFSLDELKIVFDTKRLDLRNYMMFALHTGLRLNEIWQLD
;
A
#
# COMPACT_ATOMS: atom_id res chain seq x y z
N MET A 1 3.31 -19.28 -25.00
CA MET A 1 3.25 -17.86 -24.61
C MET A 1 4.21 -17.64 -23.45
N SER A 2 5.35 -16.97 -23.66
CA SER A 2 6.24 -16.60 -22.57
C SER A 2 5.50 -15.61 -21.67
N SER A 3 5.18 -15.99 -20.43
CA SER A 3 4.59 -15.04 -19.49
C SER A 3 5.59 -13.91 -19.32
N LYS A 4 5.18 -12.67 -19.64
CA LYS A 4 6.03 -11.52 -19.35
C LYS A 4 6.21 -11.51 -17.84
N LEU A 5 7.45 -11.71 -17.38
CA LEU A 5 7.83 -11.68 -15.97
C LEU A 5 7.34 -10.37 -15.29
N ILE A 6 7.23 -9.32 -16.10
CA ILE A 6 6.79 -7.99 -15.69
C ILE A 6 5.58 -7.53 -16.52
N THR A 7 4.67 -6.81 -15.87
CA THR A 7 3.48 -6.22 -16.50
C THR A 7 3.43 -4.73 -16.21
N LYS A 8 3.19 -3.92 -17.26
CA LYS A 8 2.83 -2.50 -17.11
C LYS A 8 1.33 -2.39 -16.92
N ILE A 9 0.89 -1.87 -15.78
CA ILE A 9 -0.54 -1.65 -15.52
C ILE A 9 -0.93 -0.28 -16.07
N ALA A 10 -2.05 -0.20 -16.81
CA ALA A 10 -2.59 1.05 -17.33
C ALA A 10 -2.76 2.08 -16.21
N ASN A 11 -2.43 3.34 -16.49
CA ASN A 11 -2.48 4.46 -15.53
C ASN A 11 -1.58 4.30 -14.30
N ARG A 12 -0.54 3.44 -14.35
CA ARG A 12 0.49 3.35 -13.31
C ARG A 12 1.88 3.61 -13.88
N PRO A 13 2.75 4.35 -13.17
CA PRO A 13 4.07 4.69 -13.68
C PRO A 13 5.04 3.50 -13.68
N ASN A 14 4.79 2.47 -12.87
CA ASN A 14 5.75 1.41 -12.58
C ASN A 14 5.38 0.06 -13.23
N PHE A 15 6.40 -0.77 -13.44
CA PHE A 15 6.25 -2.18 -13.77
C PHE A 15 6.00 -3.04 -12.53
N TYR A 16 5.28 -4.15 -12.73
CA TYR A 16 4.96 -5.12 -11.69
C TYR A 16 5.47 -6.50 -12.04
N PHE A 17 6.25 -7.11 -11.15
CA PHE A 17 6.69 -8.49 -11.24
C PHE A 17 5.69 -9.41 -10.54
N PHE A 18 5.43 -10.57 -11.14
CA PHE A 18 4.53 -11.59 -10.61
C PHE A 18 5.24 -12.95 -10.56
N ASP A 19 5.10 -13.65 -9.44
CA ASP A 19 5.57 -15.02 -9.29
C ASP A 19 4.65 -15.81 -8.35
N THR A 20 4.97 -17.07 -8.07
CA THR A 20 4.20 -17.92 -7.15
C THR A 20 5.03 -18.31 -5.93
N ALA A 21 4.42 -18.25 -4.76
CA ALA A 21 4.96 -18.73 -3.48
C ALA A 21 3.91 -19.59 -2.75
N LEU A 22 4.30 -20.23 -1.65
CA LEU A 22 3.40 -20.95 -0.75
C LEU A 22 3.11 -20.11 0.49
N LYS A 23 1.85 -20.15 0.93
CA LYS A 23 1.45 -19.69 2.25
C LYS A 23 0.55 -20.75 2.86
N ASP A 24 0.94 -21.31 3.99
CA ASP A 24 0.19 -22.37 4.69
C ASP A 24 -0.11 -23.56 3.74
N GLY A 25 0.87 -23.95 2.91
CA GLY A 25 0.75 -25.03 1.92
C GLY A 25 -0.10 -24.70 0.68
N LYS A 26 -0.68 -23.50 0.58
CA LYS A 26 -1.48 -23.06 -0.58
C LYS A 26 -0.67 -22.14 -1.50
N LYS A 27 -0.82 -22.33 -2.82
CA LYS A 27 -0.19 -21.47 -3.83
C LYS A 27 -0.78 -20.07 -3.77
N LEU A 28 0.08 -19.07 -3.73
CA LEU A 28 -0.27 -17.66 -3.72
C LEU A 28 0.57 -16.92 -4.77
N THR A 29 -0.06 -16.04 -5.53
CA THR A 29 0.66 -15.13 -6.42
C THR A 29 1.31 -14.00 -5.62
N VAL A 30 2.63 -13.92 -5.65
CA VAL A 30 3.39 -12.77 -5.13
C VAL A 30 3.46 -11.69 -6.21
N LYS A 31 3.28 -10.44 -5.79
CA LYS A 31 3.27 -9.27 -6.67
C LYS A 31 4.19 -8.19 -6.11
N PHE A 32 5.20 -7.81 -6.87
CA PHE A 32 6.15 -6.77 -6.52
C PHE A 32 6.05 -5.58 -7.47
N CYS A 33 6.05 -4.37 -6.92
CA CYS A 33 6.21 -3.14 -7.69
C CYS A 33 7.71 -2.88 -7.86
N LEU A 34 8.19 -2.74 -9.10
CA LEU A 34 9.61 -2.59 -9.41
C LEU A 34 10.10 -1.13 -9.38
N PHE A 35 9.23 -0.20 -8.97
CA PHE A 35 9.52 1.24 -8.77
C PHE A 35 10.38 1.93 -9.85
N THR A 36 10.27 1.49 -11.10
CA THR A 36 10.94 2.12 -12.24
C THR A 36 9.96 2.30 -13.39
N LYS A 37 10.18 3.38 -14.16
CA LYS A 37 9.53 3.66 -15.45
C LYS A 37 10.30 3.05 -16.63
N ASN A 38 11.54 2.61 -16.40
CA ASN A 38 12.41 2.02 -17.41
C ASN A 38 12.14 0.50 -17.52
N LEU A 39 11.84 0.03 -18.73
CA LEU A 39 11.51 -1.37 -19.00
C LEU A 39 12.70 -2.30 -18.75
N ASP A 40 13.90 -1.89 -19.16
CA ASP A 40 15.11 -2.72 -19.07
C ASP A 40 15.58 -2.83 -17.63
N GLU A 41 15.47 -1.76 -16.87
CA GLU A 41 15.72 -1.77 -15.43
C GLU A 41 14.74 -2.68 -14.68
N ALA A 42 13.44 -2.58 -15.01
CA ALA A 42 12.42 -3.47 -14.47
C ALA A 42 12.70 -4.94 -14.81
N ALA A 43 13.08 -5.21 -16.06
CA ALA A 43 13.40 -6.57 -16.51
C ALA A 43 14.63 -7.13 -15.78
N ARG A 44 15.69 -6.33 -15.60
CA ARG A 44 16.88 -6.74 -14.84
C ARG A 44 16.55 -7.07 -13.39
N LEU A 45 15.84 -6.18 -12.69
CA LEU A 45 15.46 -6.41 -11.29
C LEU A 45 14.57 -7.65 -11.13
N ALA A 46 13.56 -7.81 -11.99
CA ALA A 46 12.67 -8.96 -11.97
C ALA A 46 13.41 -10.28 -12.22
N ASN A 47 14.35 -10.29 -13.18
CA ASN A 47 15.19 -11.45 -13.45
C ASN A 47 16.13 -11.76 -12.28
N SER A 48 16.69 -10.76 -11.62
CA SER A 48 17.53 -10.96 -10.42
C SER A 48 16.74 -11.59 -9.27
N ILE A 49 15.51 -11.11 -9.00
CA ILE A 49 14.63 -11.68 -7.97
C ILE A 49 14.29 -13.13 -8.31
N LYS A 50 13.88 -13.40 -9.56
CA LYS A 50 13.53 -14.75 -10.00
C LYS A 50 14.72 -15.72 -9.97
N ALA A 51 15.90 -15.25 -10.36
CA ALA A 51 17.11 -16.06 -10.33
C ALA A 51 17.51 -16.45 -8.90
N ALA A 52 17.48 -15.51 -7.95
CA ALA A 52 17.77 -15.79 -6.55
C ALA A 52 16.75 -16.76 -5.94
N ALA A 53 15.46 -16.62 -6.26
CA ALA A 53 14.42 -17.55 -5.82
C ALA A 53 14.66 -18.97 -6.36
N ASN A 54 14.97 -19.09 -7.65
CA ASN A 54 15.28 -20.39 -8.26
C ASN A 54 16.55 -21.01 -7.67
N GLU A 55 17.59 -20.22 -7.40
CA GLU A 55 18.83 -20.71 -6.78
C GLU A 55 18.57 -21.24 -5.37
N THR A 56 17.75 -20.54 -4.58
CA THR A 56 17.36 -20.97 -3.23
C THR A 56 16.56 -22.27 -3.26
N LEU A 57 15.64 -22.41 -4.22
CA LEU A 57 14.91 -23.66 -4.44
C LEU A 57 15.84 -24.78 -4.89
N ALA A 58 16.80 -24.51 -5.77
CA ALA A 58 17.77 -25.51 -6.22
C ALA A 58 18.64 -26.02 -5.06
N LYS A 59 19.07 -25.15 -4.13
CA LYS A 59 19.80 -25.53 -2.91
C LYS A 59 18.99 -26.49 -2.02
N LYS A 60 17.67 -26.33 -1.95
CA LYS A 60 16.77 -27.21 -1.18
C LYS A 60 16.56 -28.60 -1.80
N ILE A 61 16.91 -28.80 -3.07
CA ILE A 61 16.68 -30.06 -3.81
C ILE A 61 17.85 -31.05 -3.60
N THR A 62 18.91 -30.67 -2.89
CA THR A 62 20.11 -31.50 -2.67
C THR A 62 20.72 -31.96 -3.99
N THR A 63 21.57 -31.12 -4.57
CA THR A 63 22.54 -31.62 -5.54
C THR A 63 23.86 -30.91 -5.31
N THR A 64 24.79 -31.62 -4.67
CA THR A 64 26.20 -31.23 -4.57
C THR A 64 26.76 -31.23 -5.98
N HIS A 65 26.87 -30.08 -6.62
CA HIS A 65 27.49 -29.99 -7.93
C HIS A 65 29.01 -29.85 -7.76
N ALA A 66 29.76 -30.78 -8.34
CA ALA A 66 31.20 -30.69 -8.43
C ALA A 66 31.61 -29.40 -9.17
N ASN A 67 32.63 -28.70 -8.66
CA ASN A 67 33.18 -27.45 -9.21
C ASN A 67 33.54 -27.60 -10.70
N SER A 68 32.61 -27.30 -11.60
CA SER A 68 32.83 -27.34 -13.04
C SER A 68 33.17 -25.94 -13.56
N LYS A 69 34.35 -25.79 -14.19
CA LYS A 69 34.89 -24.51 -14.68
C LYS A 69 34.39 -24.10 -16.08
N SER A 70 33.45 -24.85 -16.69
CA SER A 70 32.96 -24.57 -18.05
C SER A 70 31.63 -23.82 -18.06
N LEU A 71 31.58 -22.70 -18.80
CA LEU A 71 30.37 -21.88 -18.96
C LEU A 71 29.17 -22.68 -19.50
N ARG A 72 29.39 -23.62 -20.43
CA ARG A 72 28.32 -24.49 -20.97
C ARG A 72 27.76 -25.41 -19.89
N ALA A 73 28.60 -25.92 -19.00
CA ALA A 73 28.15 -26.77 -17.89
C ALA A 73 27.30 -25.98 -16.89
N LEU A 74 27.70 -24.75 -16.54
CA LEU A 74 26.93 -23.86 -15.67
C LEU A 74 25.54 -23.50 -16.25
N ILE A 75 25.48 -23.22 -17.55
CA ILE A 75 24.19 -22.94 -18.24
C ILE A 75 23.28 -24.18 -18.21
N ASN A 76 23.83 -25.36 -18.49
CA ASN A 76 23.07 -26.61 -18.48
C ASN A 76 22.54 -26.96 -17.08
N ILE A 77 23.36 -26.79 -16.04
CA ILE A 77 22.96 -26.99 -14.64
C ILE A 77 21.82 -26.03 -14.27
N LYS A 78 21.94 -24.74 -14.60
CA LYS A 78 20.88 -23.76 -14.35
C LYS A 78 19.57 -24.16 -15.03
N ARG A 79 19.64 -24.61 -16.29
CA ARG A 79 18.46 -25.07 -17.05
C ARG A 79 17.83 -26.32 -16.43
N GLN A 80 18.64 -27.28 -16.01
CA GLN A 80 18.18 -28.51 -15.34
C GLN A 80 17.50 -28.20 -14.00
N ASN A 81 18.06 -27.30 -13.20
CA ASN A 81 17.47 -26.87 -11.93
C ASN A 81 16.13 -26.16 -12.14
N GLU A 82 16.04 -25.25 -13.13
CA GLU A 82 14.79 -24.60 -13.49
C GLU A 82 13.72 -25.59 -13.99
N GLN A 83 14.12 -26.65 -14.70
CA GLN A 83 13.23 -27.73 -15.12
C GLN A 83 12.75 -28.58 -13.93
N CYS A 84 13.67 -28.95 -13.02
CA CYS A 84 13.37 -29.73 -11.83
C CYS A 84 12.40 -29.00 -10.87
N ILE A 85 12.63 -27.71 -10.64
CA ILE A 85 11.73 -26.86 -9.83
C ILE A 85 10.31 -26.84 -10.43
N LYS A 86 10.21 -26.71 -11.75
CA LYS A 86 8.92 -26.70 -12.47
C LYS A 86 8.21 -28.06 -12.42
N GLN A 87 8.97 -29.15 -12.57
CA GLN A 87 8.42 -30.52 -12.54
C GLN A 87 7.93 -30.93 -11.15
N ASN A 88 8.67 -30.57 -10.10
CA ASN A 88 8.33 -30.91 -8.71
C ASN A 88 7.38 -29.91 -8.05
N GLY A 89 6.99 -28.84 -8.75
CA GLY A 89 6.08 -27.82 -8.21
C GLY A 89 6.61 -27.21 -6.92
N LEU A 90 7.92 -26.95 -6.85
CA LEU A 90 8.57 -26.41 -5.66
C LEU A 90 8.44 -24.89 -5.62
N PHE A 91 8.10 -24.36 -4.46
CA PHE A 91 7.86 -22.95 -4.23
C PHE A 91 8.43 -22.56 -2.87
N LEU A 92 8.93 -21.33 -2.76
CA LEU A 92 9.35 -20.77 -1.48
C LEU A 92 8.12 -20.41 -0.65
N ASP A 93 8.25 -20.43 0.68
CA ASP A 93 7.25 -19.79 1.54
C ASP A 93 7.22 -18.28 1.27
N VAL A 94 6.07 -17.63 1.46
CA VAL A 94 5.91 -16.17 1.28
C VAL A 94 6.91 -15.38 2.14
N SER A 95 7.21 -15.84 3.34
CA SER A 95 8.16 -15.19 4.26
C SER A 95 9.58 -15.27 3.71
N GLU A 96 9.99 -16.45 3.25
CA GLU A 96 11.30 -16.67 2.61
C GLU A 96 11.44 -15.86 1.32
N TYR A 97 10.41 -15.89 0.47
CA TYR A 97 10.38 -15.14 -0.79
C TYR A 97 10.53 -13.64 -0.52
N LYS A 98 9.88 -13.14 0.54
CA LYS A 98 9.92 -11.74 0.94
C LYS A 98 11.31 -11.32 1.42
N GLU A 99 11.95 -12.08 2.30
CA GLU A 99 13.30 -11.74 2.78
C GLU A 99 14.32 -11.78 1.65
N LEU A 100 14.29 -12.82 0.81
CA LEU A 100 15.14 -12.92 -0.38
C LEU A 100 14.94 -11.73 -1.34
N SER A 101 13.69 -11.35 -1.59
CA SER A 101 13.39 -10.22 -2.49
C SER A 101 13.92 -8.90 -1.92
N LYS A 102 13.84 -8.69 -0.59
CA LYS A 102 14.40 -7.49 0.05
C LYS A 102 15.90 -7.39 -0.15
N GLU A 103 16.63 -8.48 0.06
CA GLU A 103 18.08 -8.52 -0.09
C GLU A 103 18.50 -8.20 -1.54
N VAL A 104 17.83 -8.82 -2.52
CA VAL A 104 18.08 -8.56 -3.95
C VAL A 104 17.79 -7.11 -4.32
N ILE A 105 16.67 -6.55 -3.84
CA ILE A 105 16.28 -5.15 -4.10
C ILE A 105 17.30 -4.19 -3.48
N ALA A 106 17.72 -4.44 -2.23
CA ALA A 106 18.70 -3.61 -1.55
C ALA A 106 20.03 -3.57 -2.32
N LYS A 107 20.53 -4.73 -2.75
CA LYS A 107 21.73 -4.83 -3.58
C LYS A 107 21.57 -4.13 -4.94
N PHE A 108 20.43 -4.31 -5.61
CA PHE A 108 20.18 -3.73 -6.93
C PHE A 108 20.23 -2.19 -6.93
N TYR A 109 19.73 -1.57 -5.86
CA TYR A 109 19.73 -0.10 -5.72
C TYR A 109 20.95 0.44 -4.96
N ASN A 110 21.97 -0.39 -4.69
CA ASN A 110 23.12 -0.03 -3.87
C ASN A 110 22.71 0.62 -2.53
N LEU A 111 21.59 0.17 -1.97
CA LEU A 111 21.18 0.57 -0.63
C LEU A 111 22.12 -0.16 0.32
N VAL A 112 23.12 0.56 0.84
CA VAL A 112 23.97 0.07 1.93
C VAL A 112 23.04 -0.44 3.01
N ALA A 113 23.07 -1.74 3.30
CA ALA A 113 22.29 -2.33 4.37
C ALA A 113 22.62 -1.56 5.66
N PRO A 114 21.69 -0.78 6.22
CA PRO A 114 21.97 -0.04 7.44
C PRO A 114 21.70 -0.98 8.61
N GLU A 115 22.48 -2.05 8.72
CA GLU A 115 22.20 -3.12 9.69
C GLU A 115 22.70 -2.83 11.11
N GLU A 116 23.45 -1.76 11.37
CA GLU A 116 23.94 -1.53 12.75
C GLU A 116 23.62 -0.15 13.35
N LYS A 117 23.30 0.86 12.53
CA LYS A 117 22.93 2.18 13.05
C LYS A 117 21.43 2.30 13.40
N LEU A 118 20.58 1.65 12.61
CA LEU A 118 19.13 1.65 12.84
C LEU A 118 18.73 0.75 14.00
N GLU A 119 19.40 -0.39 14.21
CA GLU A 119 19.14 -1.25 15.38
C GLU A 119 19.55 -0.60 16.69
N LYS A 120 20.65 0.17 16.73
CA LYS A 120 21.07 0.87 17.96
C LYS A 120 20.17 2.05 18.29
N GLU A 121 19.69 2.82 17.31
CA GLU A 121 18.69 3.88 17.53
C GLU A 121 17.30 3.31 17.88
N LEU A 122 16.91 2.16 17.32
CA LEU A 122 15.67 1.46 17.70
C LEU A 122 15.76 0.83 19.09
N LYS A 123 16.90 0.22 19.47
CA LYS A 123 17.12 -0.34 20.82
C LYS A 123 17.21 0.75 21.88
N THR A 124 17.88 1.87 21.63
CA THR A 124 17.89 2.99 22.59
C THR A 124 16.52 3.69 22.73
N LEU A 125 15.68 3.67 21.69
CA LEU A 125 14.28 4.14 21.80
C LEU A 125 13.34 3.11 22.46
N LEU A 126 13.64 1.82 22.37
CA LEU A 126 12.86 0.73 23.00
C LEU A 126 13.22 0.56 24.49
N ASP A 127 14.49 0.71 24.87
CA ASP A 127 14.94 0.52 26.27
C ASP A 127 14.55 1.67 27.20
N VAL A 128 14.19 2.85 26.68
CA VAL A 128 13.68 3.98 27.50
C VAL A 128 12.18 3.81 27.86
N SER A 129 11.50 2.79 27.34
CA SER A 129 10.06 2.58 27.58
C SER A 129 9.69 1.33 28.37
N LEU A 130 10.65 0.57 28.89
CA LEU A 130 10.39 -0.57 29.80
C LEU A 130 10.48 -0.13 31.28
N SER A 131 9.81 0.96 31.61
CA SER A 131 9.22 1.12 32.93
C SER A 131 7.71 0.91 32.76
N PRO A 132 6.98 0.25 33.68
CA PRO A 132 5.53 0.20 33.64
C PRO A 132 5.00 1.62 33.87
N LYS A 133 5.01 2.45 32.83
CA LYS A 133 4.36 3.75 32.80
C LYS A 133 2.88 3.46 32.72
N GLU A 134 2.20 3.97 33.74
CA GLU A 134 0.75 4.04 33.89
C GLU A 134 0.04 4.10 32.54
N ALA A 135 -1.07 3.35 32.44
CA ALA A 135 -1.86 3.19 31.23
C ALA A 135 -2.47 4.54 30.79
N THR A 136 -1.67 5.42 30.18
CA THR A 136 -2.21 6.59 29.49
C THR A 136 -3.07 6.09 28.34
N PRO A 137 -4.36 6.49 28.28
CA PRO A 137 -5.26 6.12 27.21
C PRO A 137 -4.68 6.48 25.84
N ILE A 138 -4.95 5.67 24.83
CA ILE A 138 -4.52 5.97 23.46
C ILE A 138 -5.31 7.18 22.93
N SER A 139 -4.59 8.20 22.46
CA SER A 139 -5.19 9.27 21.63
C SER A 139 -4.89 9.02 20.14
N PHE A 140 -5.92 8.66 19.39
CA PHE A 140 -5.94 8.54 17.95
C PHE A 140 -5.72 9.88 17.24
N GLU A 141 -6.14 11.02 17.79
CA GLU A 141 -5.77 12.33 17.23
C GLU A 141 -4.25 12.51 17.26
N THR A 142 -3.60 12.15 18.37
CA THR A 142 -2.14 12.23 18.50
C THR A 142 -1.45 11.27 17.54
N VAL A 143 -1.95 10.03 17.43
CA VAL A 143 -1.47 9.06 16.43
C VAL A 143 -1.63 9.61 15.01
N ALA A 144 -2.77 10.23 14.68
CA ALA A 144 -3.03 10.80 13.37
C ALA A 144 -2.12 11.99 13.04
N LYS A 145 -1.90 12.91 13.99
CA LYS A 145 -0.95 14.02 13.81
C LYS A 145 0.46 13.50 13.53
N ARG A 146 0.92 12.51 14.30
CA ARG A 146 2.23 11.88 14.06
C ARG A 146 2.29 11.14 12.72
N TYR A 147 1.24 10.42 12.35
CA TYR A 147 1.13 9.76 11.04
C TYR A 147 1.24 10.78 9.89
N VAL A 148 0.56 11.92 10.02
CA VAL A 148 0.62 13.01 9.05
C VAL A 148 2.03 13.60 8.93
N GLN A 149 2.70 13.84 10.06
CA GLN A 149 4.05 14.39 10.12
C GLN A 149 5.14 13.40 9.67
N THR A 150 4.83 12.11 9.52
CA THR A 150 5.82 11.08 9.18
C THR A 150 5.46 10.39 7.87
N GLU A 151 4.48 9.51 7.90
CA GLU A 151 4.10 8.66 6.78
C GLU A 151 3.47 9.46 5.64
N CYS A 152 2.60 10.44 5.92
CA CYS A 152 2.02 11.26 4.85
C CYS A 152 3.05 12.15 4.16
N LEU A 153 4.11 12.59 4.85
CA LEU A 153 5.22 13.32 4.22
C LEU A 153 5.97 12.42 3.24
N LYS A 154 6.35 11.21 3.66
CA LYS A 154 7.00 10.21 2.79
C LYS A 154 6.14 9.88 1.57
N LEU A 155 4.84 9.74 1.77
CA LEU A 155 3.86 9.43 0.72
C LEU A 155 3.48 10.63 -0.15
N LYS A 156 4.01 11.84 0.14
CA LYS A 156 3.64 13.10 -0.53
C LYS A 156 2.12 13.29 -0.61
N SER A 157 1.42 12.96 0.47
CA SER A 157 -0.04 13.05 0.53
C SER A 157 -0.49 14.51 0.46
N SER A 158 -1.63 14.78 -0.18
CA SER A 158 -2.21 16.12 -0.23
C SER A 158 -2.68 16.59 1.15
N ASP A 159 -2.78 17.90 1.36
CA ASP A 159 -3.27 18.47 2.62
C ASP A 159 -4.72 18.07 2.91
N LYS A 160 -5.53 17.89 1.87
CA LYS A 160 -6.87 17.30 1.98
C LYS A 160 -6.81 15.91 2.63
N THR A 161 -5.94 15.03 2.13
CA THR A 161 -5.79 13.68 2.69
C THR A 161 -5.24 13.71 4.12
N LYS A 162 -4.26 14.59 4.41
CA LYS A 162 -3.76 14.80 5.77
C LYS A 162 -4.88 15.22 6.74
N GLY A 163 -5.71 16.17 6.31
CA GLY A 163 -6.88 16.64 7.07
C GLY A 163 -7.88 15.54 7.38
N TYR A 164 -8.12 14.61 6.43
CA TYR A 164 -8.98 13.45 6.69
C TYR A 164 -8.43 12.50 7.76
N TYR A 165 -7.11 12.29 7.84
CA TYR A 165 -6.54 11.48 8.92
C TYR A 165 -6.75 12.13 10.28
N VAL A 166 -6.44 13.43 10.41
CA VAL A 166 -6.62 14.15 11.68
C VAL A 166 -8.09 14.15 12.10
N LYS A 167 -9.01 14.39 11.16
CA LYS A 167 -10.45 14.34 11.43
C LYS A 167 -10.90 12.94 11.88
N THR A 168 -10.42 11.90 11.21
CA THR A 168 -10.72 10.51 11.61
C THR A 168 -10.17 10.20 13.00
N GLY A 169 -8.96 10.66 13.33
CA GLY A 169 -8.36 10.49 14.66
C GLY A 169 -9.23 11.09 15.77
N LYS A 170 -9.71 12.33 15.59
CA LYS A 170 -10.65 12.97 16.52
C LYS A 170 -11.96 12.19 16.69
N LEU A 171 -12.51 11.71 15.57
CA LEU A 171 -13.73 10.91 15.58
C LEU A 171 -13.55 9.59 16.35
N LEU A 172 -12.38 8.96 16.23
CA LEU A 172 -12.03 7.76 16.98
C LEU A 172 -11.87 8.06 18.47
N ASP A 173 -11.20 9.17 18.82
CA ASP A 173 -11.06 9.60 20.22
C ASP A 173 -12.43 9.86 20.87
N GLU A 174 -13.35 10.53 20.18
CA GLU A 174 -14.71 10.76 20.68
C GLU A 174 -15.49 9.44 20.85
N PHE A 175 -15.35 8.52 19.89
CA PHE A 175 -16.08 7.26 19.91
C PHE A 175 -15.56 6.28 20.97
N PHE A 176 -14.24 6.22 21.17
CA PHE A 176 -13.56 5.31 22.09
C PHE A 176 -13.16 5.97 23.41
N LYS A 177 -13.70 7.13 23.75
CA LYS A 177 -13.36 7.88 24.98
C LYS A 177 -13.53 7.06 26.26
N ASP A 178 -14.49 6.12 26.27
CA ASP A 178 -14.82 5.28 27.42
C ASP A 178 -14.07 3.92 27.37
N HIS A 179 -13.34 3.64 26.28
CA HIS A 179 -12.49 2.45 26.15
C HIS A 179 -11.13 2.69 26.81
N GLN A 180 -10.97 2.23 28.04
CA GLN A 180 -9.75 2.38 28.85
C GLN A 180 -8.67 1.29 28.56
N GLY A 181 -8.71 0.65 27.38
CA GLY A 181 -7.91 -0.53 27.06
C GLY A 181 -6.90 -0.34 25.92
N LYS A 182 -5.87 -1.19 25.88
CA LYS A 182 -4.92 -1.34 24.75
C LYS A 182 -5.49 -2.15 23.58
N GLU A 183 -6.72 -2.64 23.72
CA GLU A 183 -7.40 -3.46 22.73
C GLU A 183 -8.88 -3.09 22.71
N PHE A 184 -9.45 -3.04 21.52
CA PHE A 184 -10.89 -2.99 21.30
C PHE A 184 -11.24 -4.14 20.36
N SER A 185 -12.44 -4.67 20.50
CA SER A 185 -12.90 -5.88 19.82
C SER A 185 -13.37 -5.60 18.40
N TYR A 186 -13.69 -6.68 17.66
CA TYR A 186 -14.39 -6.55 16.39
C TYR A 186 -15.75 -5.85 16.55
N SER A 187 -16.52 -6.22 17.58
CA SER A 187 -17.84 -5.65 17.88
C SER A 187 -17.77 -4.14 18.10
N ASP A 188 -16.73 -3.66 18.77
CA ASP A 188 -16.48 -2.23 18.96
C ASP A 188 -16.34 -1.48 17.62
N THR A 189 -15.65 -2.09 16.66
CA THR A 189 -15.47 -1.50 15.33
C THR A 189 -16.71 -1.63 14.44
N GLU A 190 -17.55 -2.64 14.63
CA GLU A 190 -18.87 -2.71 14.00
C GLU A 190 -19.80 -1.62 14.56
N ASN A 191 -19.81 -1.46 15.89
CA ASN A 191 -20.55 -0.39 16.55
C ASN A 191 -20.14 0.98 16.03
N PHE A 192 -18.85 1.20 15.76
CA PHE A 192 -18.40 2.43 15.11
C PHE A 192 -19.09 2.67 13.76
N GLN A 193 -19.15 1.66 12.87
CA GLN A 193 -19.85 1.79 11.58
C GLN A 193 -21.35 2.03 11.77
N THR A 194 -21.98 1.29 12.68
CA THR A 194 -23.42 1.39 12.97
C THR A 194 -23.79 2.75 13.56
N THR A 195 -22.99 3.29 14.49
CA THR A 195 -23.20 4.63 15.05
C THR A 195 -23.10 5.71 13.98
N LEU A 196 -22.13 5.62 13.06
CA LEU A 196 -22.05 6.56 11.94
C LEU A 196 -23.23 6.44 10.98
N ALA A 197 -23.71 5.22 10.73
CA ALA A 197 -24.92 4.98 9.95
C ALA A 197 -26.17 5.55 10.63
N ASN A 198 -26.31 5.40 11.96
CA ASN A 198 -27.40 5.97 12.75
C ASN A 198 -27.37 7.50 12.77
N LYS A 199 -26.18 8.10 12.69
CA LYS A 199 -26.00 9.55 12.45
C LYS A 199 -26.35 9.96 10.99
N LYS A 200 -26.89 9.04 10.18
CA LYS A 200 -27.28 9.25 8.77
C LYS A 200 -26.15 9.72 7.87
N LEU A 201 -24.90 9.36 8.17
CA LEU A 201 -23.79 9.62 7.26
C LEU A 201 -23.92 8.76 6.00
N ASN A 202 -23.54 9.33 4.85
CA ASN A 202 -23.49 8.58 3.60
C ASN A 202 -22.51 7.38 3.71
N LYS A 203 -22.91 6.21 3.19
CA LYS A 203 -22.11 4.97 3.17
C LYS A 203 -20.67 5.15 2.68
N LYS A 204 -20.46 5.99 1.65
CA LYS A 204 -19.12 6.31 1.13
C LYS A 204 -18.26 7.02 2.17
N THR A 205 -18.85 7.95 2.93
CA THR A 205 -18.17 8.66 4.01
C THR A 205 -17.80 7.69 5.13
N ILE A 206 -18.70 6.78 5.50
CA ILE A 206 -18.43 5.75 6.51
C ILE A 206 -17.30 4.81 6.06
N ASN A 207 -17.33 4.36 4.80
CA ASN A 207 -16.26 3.55 4.22
C ASN A 207 -14.92 4.29 4.21
N ASN A 208 -14.92 5.59 3.91
CA ASN A 208 -13.71 6.41 3.97
C ASN A 208 -13.17 6.48 5.40
N TYR A 209 -14.00 6.81 6.39
CA TYR A 209 -13.56 6.83 7.79
C TYR A 209 -13.04 5.46 8.23
N THR A 210 -13.74 4.39 7.90
CA THR A 210 -13.28 3.01 8.15
C THR A 210 -11.89 2.76 7.54
N SER A 211 -11.66 3.20 6.30
CA SER A 211 -10.38 3.06 5.61
C SER A 211 -9.25 3.84 6.29
N TYR A 212 -9.53 5.07 6.73
CA TYR A 212 -8.58 5.88 7.48
C TYR A 212 -8.30 5.27 8.86
N SER A 213 -9.32 4.78 9.58
CA SER A 213 -9.18 4.07 10.86
C SER A 213 -8.30 2.84 10.73
N LYS A 214 -8.50 2.00 9.69
CA LYS A 214 -7.63 0.84 9.40
C LYS A 214 -6.15 1.24 9.40
N ARG A 215 -5.81 2.34 8.74
CA ARG A 215 -4.42 2.82 8.63
C ARG A 215 -3.89 3.43 9.92
N LEU A 216 -4.71 4.20 10.64
CA LEU A 216 -4.31 4.79 11.91
C LEU A 216 -4.07 3.73 12.99
N VAL A 217 -4.93 2.71 13.04
CA VAL A 217 -4.77 1.58 13.98
C VAL A 217 -3.55 0.74 13.62
N ASP A 218 -3.32 0.45 12.34
CA ASP A 218 -2.06 -0.20 11.91
C ASP A 218 -0.82 0.60 12.31
N TYR A 219 -0.89 1.94 12.25
CA TYR A 219 0.20 2.79 12.67
C TYR A 219 0.36 2.81 14.20
N ALA A 220 -0.73 2.83 14.96
CA ALA A 220 -0.70 2.71 16.41
C ALA A 220 -0.06 1.39 16.87
N ILE A 221 -0.31 0.28 16.16
CA ILE A 221 0.36 -1.01 16.41
C ILE A 221 1.86 -0.91 16.19
N LYS A 222 2.30 -0.27 15.09
CA LYS A 222 3.73 -0.04 14.83
C LYS A 222 4.40 0.81 15.90
N LEU A 223 3.65 1.69 16.58
CA LEU A 223 4.13 2.48 17.71
C LEU A 223 4.08 1.72 19.05
N GLY A 224 3.69 0.44 19.06
CA GLY A 224 3.54 -0.36 20.28
C GLY A 224 2.36 0.04 21.16
N LYS A 225 1.42 0.86 20.66
CA LYS A 225 0.27 1.35 21.44
C LYS A 225 -0.92 0.40 21.44
N LEU A 226 -1.03 -0.44 20.41
CA LEU A 226 -2.06 -1.46 20.24
C LEU A 226 -1.40 -2.76 19.75
N THR A 227 -2.11 -3.87 19.88
CA THR A 227 -1.62 -5.19 19.44
C THR A 227 -2.29 -5.66 18.16
N THR A 228 -3.59 -5.39 18.00
CA THR A 228 -4.42 -5.90 16.91
C THR A 228 -5.23 -4.80 16.22
N ASN A 229 -5.66 -5.08 14.98
CA ASN A 229 -6.47 -4.15 14.18
C ASN A 229 -7.79 -4.79 13.75
N PRO A 230 -8.85 -4.71 14.57
CA PRO A 230 -10.15 -5.30 14.24
C PRO A 230 -10.81 -4.61 13.04
N PHE A 231 -10.50 -3.34 12.76
CA PHE A 231 -11.07 -2.64 11.61
C PHE A 231 -10.80 -3.38 10.29
N LYS A 232 -9.68 -4.13 10.18
CA LYS A 232 -9.35 -4.91 8.97
C LYS A 232 -10.40 -5.96 8.61
N MET A 233 -11.11 -6.48 9.61
CA MET A 233 -12.15 -7.50 9.44
C MET A 233 -13.49 -6.89 9.03
N LEU A 234 -13.66 -5.57 9.14
CA LEU A 234 -14.90 -4.91 8.77
C LEU A 234 -15.18 -4.97 7.28
N THR A 235 -16.42 -5.33 6.98
CA THR A 235 -17.00 -5.24 5.65
C THR A 235 -17.30 -3.78 5.31
N SER A 236 -17.07 -3.42 4.06
CA SER A 236 -17.43 -2.07 3.57
C SER A 236 -18.88 -2.08 3.08
N PHE A 237 -19.61 -1.00 3.32
CA PHE A 237 -20.95 -0.84 2.77
C PHE A 237 -20.89 -0.90 1.24
N LYS A 238 -21.73 -1.73 0.63
CA LYS A 238 -21.94 -1.72 -0.83
C LYS A 238 -22.68 -0.43 -1.18
N ILE A 239 -22.15 0.29 -2.17
CA ILE A 239 -22.74 1.52 -2.70
C ILE A 239 -23.34 1.14 -4.06
N SER A 240 -24.66 1.17 -4.17
CA SER A 240 -25.36 0.90 -5.43
C SER A 240 -25.18 2.06 -6.42
N ALA A 241 -25.66 1.89 -7.65
CA ALA A 241 -25.49 2.91 -8.70
C ALA A 241 -26.28 4.18 -8.38
N ASP A 242 -27.49 4.04 -7.85
CA ASP A 242 -28.40 5.08 -7.38
C ASP A 242 -27.86 5.85 -6.16
N GLU A 243 -27.06 5.20 -5.31
CA GLU A 243 -26.42 5.86 -4.16
C GLU A 243 -25.15 6.66 -4.53
N LYS A 244 -24.66 6.51 -5.76
CA LYS A 244 -23.57 7.35 -6.26
C LYS A 244 -24.15 8.70 -6.62
N SER A 245 -23.48 9.76 -6.17
CA SER A 245 -23.79 11.11 -6.63
C SER A 245 -23.81 11.12 -8.17
N PRO A 246 -24.87 11.68 -8.79
CA PRO A 246 -24.91 11.84 -10.24
C PRO A 246 -23.65 12.57 -10.66
N LYS A 247 -22.93 11.97 -11.60
CA LYS A 247 -21.75 12.56 -12.24
C LYS A 247 -22.09 12.78 -13.70
N ASP A 248 -23.21 13.46 -13.90
CA ASP A 248 -23.67 13.75 -15.24
C ASP A 248 -22.79 14.86 -15.80
N ASN A 249 -22.34 14.64 -17.03
CA ASN A 249 -21.63 15.68 -17.76
C ASN A 249 -22.65 16.70 -18.24
N PHE A 250 -22.24 17.96 -18.36
CA PHE A 250 -23.09 18.97 -18.98
C PHE A 250 -23.42 18.57 -20.43
N SER A 251 -24.70 18.68 -20.78
CA SER A 251 -25.15 18.70 -22.17
C SER A 251 -24.76 20.01 -22.85
N LEU A 252 -24.82 20.05 -24.18
CA LEU A 252 -24.57 21.28 -24.94
C LEU A 252 -25.54 22.40 -24.59
N ASP A 253 -26.81 22.09 -24.33
CA ASP A 253 -27.81 23.09 -23.97
C ASP A 253 -27.58 23.65 -22.56
N GLU A 254 -27.17 22.82 -21.60
CA GLU A 254 -26.76 23.30 -20.27
C GLU A 254 -25.48 24.16 -20.35
N LEU A 255 -24.53 23.80 -21.22
CA LEU A 255 -23.34 24.62 -21.46
C LEU A 255 -23.69 25.98 -22.07
N LYS A 256 -24.67 26.08 -22.96
CA LYS A 256 -25.14 27.37 -23.50
C LYS A 256 -25.62 28.28 -22.37
N ILE A 257 -26.41 27.76 -21.43
CA ILE A 257 -26.86 28.51 -20.25
C ILE A 257 -25.66 29.01 -19.42
N VAL A 258 -24.64 28.16 -19.23
CA VAL A 258 -23.41 28.54 -18.53
C VAL A 258 -22.62 29.61 -19.30
N PHE A 259 -22.63 29.60 -20.62
CA PHE A 259 -21.96 30.61 -21.45
C PHE A 259 -22.75 31.92 -21.60
N ASP A 260 -24.07 31.88 -21.42
CA ASP A 260 -24.93 33.08 -21.48
C ASP A 260 -24.94 33.86 -20.14
N THR A 261 -24.37 33.31 -19.07
CA THR A 261 -24.24 34.01 -17.79
C THR A 261 -23.44 35.30 -17.92
N LYS A 262 -23.70 36.32 -17.09
CA LYS A 262 -22.91 37.57 -17.05
C LYS A 262 -21.55 37.42 -16.36
N ARG A 263 -21.28 36.27 -15.71
CA ARG A 263 -20.04 35.97 -14.98
C ARG A 263 -18.90 35.61 -15.93
N LEU A 264 -18.14 36.63 -16.36
CA LEU A 264 -17.01 36.47 -17.29
C LEU A 264 -15.96 35.47 -16.78
N ASP A 265 -15.68 35.48 -15.48
CA ASP A 265 -14.78 34.55 -14.81
C ASP A 265 -15.22 33.08 -14.98
N LEU A 266 -16.50 32.80 -14.75
CA LEU A 266 -17.07 31.46 -14.91
C LEU A 266 -17.04 31.01 -16.37
N ARG A 267 -17.38 31.90 -17.32
CA ARG A 267 -17.34 31.60 -18.75
C ARG A 267 -15.93 31.25 -19.22
N ASN A 268 -14.95 32.09 -18.87
CA ASN A 268 -13.55 31.89 -19.25
C ASN A 268 -13.00 30.59 -18.65
N TYR A 269 -13.27 30.34 -17.37
CA TYR A 269 -12.91 29.09 -16.72
C TYR A 269 -13.52 27.88 -17.45
N MET A 270 -14.82 27.89 -17.71
CA MET A 270 -15.49 26.76 -18.36
C MET A 270 -15.00 26.54 -19.79
N MET A 271 -14.82 27.60 -20.59
CA MET A 271 -14.25 27.49 -21.93
C MET A 271 -12.86 26.84 -21.91
N PHE A 272 -11.98 27.32 -21.02
CA PHE A 272 -10.63 26.79 -20.88
C PHE A 272 -10.61 25.34 -20.38
N ALA A 273 -11.40 25.03 -19.36
CA ALA A 273 -11.49 23.68 -18.79
C ALA A 273 -12.02 22.66 -19.82
N LEU A 274 -13.01 23.04 -20.63
CA LEU A 274 -13.58 22.18 -21.67
C LEU A 274 -12.60 21.92 -22.83
N HIS A 275 -11.82 22.93 -23.24
CA HIS A 275 -10.85 22.78 -24.34
C HIS A 275 -9.59 21.99 -23.93
N THR A 276 -9.19 22.07 -22.66
CA THR A 276 -7.94 21.46 -22.18
C THR A 276 -8.14 20.14 -21.44
N GLY A 277 -9.33 19.91 -20.88
CA GLY A 277 -9.60 18.76 -20.02
C GLY A 277 -8.85 18.81 -18.67
N LEU A 278 -8.22 19.94 -18.34
CA LEU A 278 -7.49 20.11 -17.08
C LEU A 278 -8.45 20.21 -15.90
N ARG A 279 -8.00 19.72 -14.74
CA ARG A 279 -8.73 19.88 -13.48
C ARG A 279 -8.64 21.33 -13.01
N LEU A 280 -9.66 21.78 -12.27
CA LEU A 280 -9.70 23.12 -11.66
C LEU A 280 -8.37 23.52 -10.99
N ASN A 281 -7.80 22.62 -10.17
CA ASN A 281 -6.53 22.91 -9.48
C ASN A 281 -5.32 22.98 -10.41
N GLU A 282 -5.34 22.28 -11.54
CA GLU A 282 -4.26 22.34 -12.53
C GLU A 282 -4.35 23.68 -13.29
N ILE A 283 -5.57 24.15 -13.59
CA ILE A 283 -5.82 25.45 -14.22
C ILE A 283 -5.35 26.61 -13.33
N TRP A 284 -5.66 26.56 -12.03
CA TRP A 284 -5.22 27.55 -11.04
C TRP A 284 -3.71 27.60 -10.79
N GLN A 285 -2.95 26.63 -11.32
CA GLN A 285 -1.49 26.59 -11.21
C GLN A 285 -0.79 27.08 -12.50
N LEU A 286 -1.56 27.49 -13.51
CA LEU A 286 -1.02 28.04 -14.77
C LEU A 286 -0.79 29.55 -14.71
N ASP A 287 -1.42 30.24 -13.75
CA ASP A 287 -1.08 31.60 -13.36
C ASP A 287 0.22 31.63 -12.53
#